data_AF-A0A957P0Z5-F1
#
_entry.id   AF-A0A957P0Z5-F1
#
_cell.length_a   1.000
_cell.length_b   1.000
_cell.length_c   1.000
_cell.angle_alpha   90.00
_cell.angle_beta   90.00
_cell.angle_gamma   90.00
#
_symmetry.space_group_name_H-M   'P 1'
#
loop_
_entity.id
_entity.type
_entity.pdbx_description
1 polymer ?
#
loop_
_entity_poly.entity_id
_entity_poly.type
_entity_poly.pdbx_seq_one_letter_code
_entity_poly.pdbx_strand_id
1 'polypeptide(L)'
;LSGHVWYDRNKNGQVDEGETPIPNVVIRLSNGLTTTTDTDGFFIFENLPDGVYSVTETDPKGYVSISDADGGTDNVISGIRITNGNHVVDQDFFDARILAKITGHVFEDINRNGKIDPGERIYAGVTVKLSNGMTVTTDENGYFEFLDIEPGRYTLDVIGPNGVLNTTPIEVNTDLAEGDTLVIDFGFVPIMSLGNRVWSDNGEGGFYNNGVFDTGEQGLSGVVLNLLNSDLTPVLDADGKPRVMTTDSLGYYLFDNLLPGEYVVQVAPSNFQAGGALFDLVSSGPTEVNPNSDSDSNDNGIDDPDPQVNGIYSGVIILAIEAEVQGEPDQGSAKGGFAADMNSNLTVDFGFVVPVNEPEDPKLVVLESFTAVQQGNSIAVSWVTSAEIDTLGFHIYRGLGETFEDAVQLTTSTITAKGPQGGSYGTVIPYDPEVDPALADIYIWLVEIEVEGKVNQYGPIRVTPEPVTNADEQFHFMLPVVIR
;
A
#
# COMPACT_ATOMS: atom_id res chain seq x y z
N LEU A 1 40.36 -66.53 2.16
CA LEU A 1 40.26 -65.19 1.57
C LEU A 1 39.19 -64.45 2.34
N SER A 2 39.49 -63.29 2.93
CA SER A 2 38.53 -62.55 3.74
C SER A 2 38.78 -61.06 3.72
N GLY A 3 37.78 -60.30 4.14
CA GLY A 3 37.82 -58.86 4.33
C GLY A 3 36.52 -58.37 4.93
N HIS A 4 36.31 -57.06 4.89
CA HIS A 4 35.15 -56.37 5.43
C HIS A 4 34.52 -55.42 4.40
N VAL A 5 33.27 -55.02 4.66
CA VAL A 5 32.65 -53.88 3.99
C VAL A 5 32.37 -52.81 5.04
N TRP A 6 32.90 -51.61 4.82
CA TRP A 6 32.85 -50.50 5.77
C TRP A 6 32.01 -49.34 5.24
N TYR A 7 31.21 -48.74 6.12
CA TYR A 7 30.63 -47.43 5.85
C TYR A 7 31.70 -46.37 6.08
N ASP A 8 32.29 -45.93 4.98
CA ASP A 8 33.26 -44.84 4.95
C ASP A 8 32.52 -43.51 4.83
N ARG A 9 32.52 -42.78 5.94
CA ARG A 9 31.73 -41.56 6.12
C ARG A 9 32.43 -40.36 5.50
N ASN A 10 33.75 -40.32 5.56
CA ASN A 10 34.54 -39.16 5.11
C ASN A 10 35.10 -39.33 3.69
N LYS A 11 34.87 -40.50 3.10
CA LYS A 11 35.20 -40.89 1.74
C LYS A 11 36.70 -40.94 1.46
N ASN A 12 37.50 -41.39 2.42
CA ASN A 12 38.96 -41.42 2.30
C ASN A 12 39.56 -42.81 1.99
N GLY A 13 38.74 -43.85 1.97
CA GLY A 13 39.13 -45.23 1.69
C GLY A 13 39.94 -45.89 2.80
N GLN A 14 39.72 -45.48 4.05
CA GLN A 14 40.37 -46.02 5.23
C GLN A 14 39.32 -46.23 6.32
N VAL A 15 39.59 -47.15 7.25
CA VAL A 15 38.74 -47.32 8.43
C VAL A 15 39.10 -46.24 9.46
N ASP A 16 38.18 -45.33 9.70
CA ASP A 16 38.32 -44.27 10.70
C ASP A 16 37.49 -44.49 11.98
N GLU A 17 37.85 -43.73 13.02
CA GLU A 17 37.12 -43.76 14.29
C GLU A 17 35.66 -43.32 14.10
N GLY A 18 34.71 -44.20 14.43
CA GLY A 18 33.28 -43.96 14.33
C GLY A 18 32.64 -44.46 13.05
N GLU A 19 33.41 -45.04 12.13
CA GLU A 19 32.90 -45.76 10.96
C GLU A 19 32.41 -47.15 11.36
N THR A 20 31.34 -47.60 10.70
CA THR A 20 30.62 -48.81 11.09
C THR A 20 30.68 -49.84 9.97
N PRO A 21 30.76 -51.14 10.29
CA PRO A 21 30.68 -52.18 9.28
C PRO A 21 29.29 -52.25 8.63
N ILE A 22 29.22 -52.70 7.38
CA ILE A 22 27.97 -52.88 6.64
C ILE A 22 27.62 -54.37 6.55
N PRO A 23 26.55 -54.83 7.23
CA PRO A 23 26.13 -56.22 7.19
C PRO A 23 25.27 -56.55 5.97
N ASN A 24 25.21 -57.84 5.60
CA ASN A 24 24.40 -58.40 4.53
C ASN A 24 24.75 -57.94 3.10
N VAL A 25 25.97 -57.46 2.87
CA VAL A 25 26.49 -57.12 1.54
C VAL A 25 26.85 -58.40 0.80
N VAL A 26 26.40 -58.55 -0.45
CA VAL A 26 26.65 -59.75 -1.25
C VAL A 26 28.03 -59.67 -1.87
N ILE A 27 28.91 -60.62 -1.52
CA ILE A 27 30.25 -60.75 -2.09
C ILE A 27 30.30 -61.98 -3.00
N ARG A 28 30.83 -61.81 -4.21
CA ARG A 28 30.98 -62.84 -5.24
C ARG A 28 32.44 -63.05 -5.59
N LEU A 29 32.90 -64.29 -5.51
CA LEU A 29 34.23 -64.69 -5.95
C LEU A 29 34.22 -65.03 -7.45
N SER A 30 35.33 -64.80 -8.15
CA SER A 30 35.46 -65.04 -9.60
C SER A 30 35.16 -66.47 -10.07
N ASN A 31 35.25 -67.45 -9.18
CA ASN A 31 34.89 -68.86 -9.45
C ASN A 31 33.39 -69.16 -9.30
N GLY A 32 32.56 -68.16 -8.98
CA GLY A 32 31.12 -68.28 -8.85
C GLY A 32 30.61 -68.52 -7.42
N LEU A 33 31.48 -68.68 -6.42
CA LEU A 33 31.06 -68.71 -5.02
C LEU A 33 30.51 -67.35 -4.59
N THR A 34 29.56 -67.37 -3.65
CA THR A 34 28.99 -66.16 -3.05
C THR A 34 28.92 -66.31 -1.54
N THR A 35 29.02 -65.19 -0.83
CA THR A 35 28.79 -65.07 0.61
C THR A 35 28.13 -63.71 0.89
N THR A 36 27.63 -63.50 2.10
CA THR A 36 27.20 -62.19 2.58
C THR A 36 28.04 -61.77 3.77
N THR A 37 28.25 -60.46 3.96
CA THR A 37 28.89 -59.96 5.17
C THR A 37 28.03 -60.22 6.40
N ASP A 38 28.67 -60.52 7.53
CA ASP A 38 28.00 -60.70 8.82
C ASP A 38 27.72 -59.37 9.53
N THR A 39 27.29 -59.42 10.80
CA THR A 39 26.97 -58.22 11.61
C THR A 39 28.16 -57.29 11.83
N ASP A 40 29.37 -57.81 11.72
CA ASP A 40 30.63 -57.06 11.85
C ASP A 40 31.18 -56.68 10.47
N GLY A 41 30.39 -56.85 9.40
CA GLY A 41 30.76 -56.51 8.03
C GLY A 41 31.75 -57.48 7.41
N PHE A 42 32.07 -58.58 8.09
CA PHE A 42 33.11 -59.51 7.68
C PHE A 42 32.59 -60.54 6.67
N PHE A 43 33.40 -60.86 5.66
CA PHE A 43 33.16 -61.97 4.74
C PHE A 43 34.37 -62.90 4.65
N ILE A 44 34.11 -64.19 4.38
CA ILE A 44 35.17 -65.19 4.19
C ILE A 44 34.81 -66.24 3.14
N PHE A 45 35.80 -66.58 2.32
CA PHE A 45 35.82 -67.77 1.47
C PHE A 45 36.92 -68.72 1.96
N GLU A 46 36.51 -69.92 2.38
CA GLU A 46 37.38 -70.97 2.90
C GLU A 46 37.70 -72.03 1.83
N ASN A 47 38.78 -72.79 2.05
CA ASN A 47 39.13 -73.99 1.26
C ASN A 47 39.24 -73.72 -0.27
N LEU A 48 39.76 -72.56 -0.64
CA LEU A 48 39.97 -72.19 -2.04
C LEU A 48 41.19 -72.93 -2.63
N PRO A 49 41.07 -73.52 -3.84
CA PRO A 49 42.22 -74.04 -4.58
C PRO A 49 43.27 -72.95 -4.88
N ASP A 50 44.50 -73.38 -5.16
CA ASP A 50 45.55 -72.49 -5.66
C ASP A 50 45.09 -71.80 -6.95
N GLY A 51 45.21 -70.47 -7.00
CA GLY A 51 44.71 -69.70 -8.12
C GLY A 51 44.81 -68.19 -7.93
N VAL A 52 44.43 -67.47 -8.97
CA VAL A 52 44.25 -66.01 -8.94
C VAL A 52 42.76 -65.72 -9.00
N TYR A 53 42.27 -64.98 -8.03
CA TYR A 53 40.86 -64.68 -7.83
C TYR A 53 40.59 -63.17 -7.93
N SER A 54 39.32 -62.84 -8.06
CA SER A 54 38.79 -61.51 -7.75
C SER A 54 37.56 -61.67 -6.87
N VAL A 55 37.33 -60.71 -5.98
CA VAL A 55 36.08 -60.56 -5.24
C VAL A 55 35.34 -59.35 -5.79
N THR A 56 34.03 -59.49 -5.93
CA THR A 56 33.13 -58.45 -6.41
C THR A 56 32.02 -58.28 -5.39
N GLU A 57 31.83 -57.07 -4.86
CA GLU A 57 30.66 -56.77 -4.05
C GLU A 57 29.46 -56.36 -4.92
N THR A 58 28.30 -56.26 -4.30
CA THR A 58 27.12 -55.63 -4.88
C THR A 58 26.75 -54.50 -3.95
N ASP A 59 26.77 -53.26 -4.46
CA ASP A 59 26.40 -52.06 -3.71
C ASP A 59 25.19 -52.33 -2.81
N PRO A 60 25.33 -52.15 -1.48
CA PRO A 60 24.21 -52.26 -0.57
C PRO A 60 23.17 -51.17 -0.91
N LYS A 61 21.90 -51.47 -0.67
CA LYS A 61 20.84 -50.47 -0.87
C LYS A 61 21.12 -49.21 -0.04
N GLY A 62 21.11 -48.03 -0.67
CA GLY A 62 21.42 -46.76 -0.04
C GLY A 62 22.91 -46.42 0.04
N TYR A 63 23.77 -47.23 -0.57
CA TYR A 63 25.21 -47.05 -0.59
C TYR A 63 25.75 -47.12 -2.02
N VAL A 64 26.94 -46.56 -2.19
CA VAL A 64 27.75 -46.66 -3.40
C VAL A 64 29.19 -46.91 -2.97
N SER A 65 29.88 -47.83 -3.63
CA SER A 65 31.30 -48.03 -3.40
C SER A 65 32.11 -46.82 -3.84
N ILE A 66 33.06 -46.41 -3.00
CA ILE A 66 33.87 -45.20 -3.21
C ILE A 66 35.34 -45.52 -3.37
N SER A 67 35.84 -46.60 -2.77
CA SER A 67 37.22 -47.05 -2.92
C SER A 67 37.43 -48.46 -2.37
N ASP A 68 38.56 -49.05 -2.75
CA ASP A 68 39.03 -50.35 -2.29
C ASP A 68 40.47 -50.27 -1.76
N ALA A 69 40.76 -50.94 -0.63
CA ALA A 69 42.08 -50.87 0.01
C ALA A 69 43.22 -51.39 -0.90
N ASP A 70 42.92 -52.36 -1.76
CA ASP A 70 43.91 -53.14 -2.52
C ASP A 70 43.84 -52.95 -4.06
N GLY A 71 42.92 -52.10 -4.55
CA GLY A 71 42.90 -51.51 -5.88
C GLY A 71 42.15 -52.24 -7.02
N GLY A 72 41.48 -51.43 -7.85
CA GLY A 72 41.46 -51.57 -9.32
C GLY A 72 40.18 -51.18 -10.03
N THR A 73 39.03 -51.32 -9.39
CA THR A 73 37.70 -51.10 -10.00
C THR A 73 36.65 -50.96 -8.92
N ASP A 74 35.72 -50.02 -9.11
CA ASP A 74 34.50 -49.91 -8.30
C ASP A 74 33.87 -51.31 -8.07
N ASN A 75 33.54 -51.62 -6.82
CA ASN A 75 32.98 -52.90 -6.38
C ASN A 75 33.87 -54.15 -6.61
N VAL A 76 35.13 -54.07 -7.06
CA VAL A 76 35.94 -55.26 -7.44
C VAL A 76 37.42 -55.17 -7.06
N ILE A 77 37.86 -56.06 -6.17
CA ILE A 77 39.27 -56.31 -5.84
C ILE A 77 39.78 -57.50 -6.67
N SER A 78 40.87 -57.31 -7.43
CA SER A 78 41.36 -58.29 -8.41
C SER A 78 42.83 -58.70 -8.18
N GLY A 79 43.27 -59.79 -8.81
CA GLY A 79 44.67 -60.24 -8.71
C GLY A 79 45.03 -60.97 -7.42
N ILE A 80 44.03 -61.39 -6.65
CA ILE A 80 44.17 -62.03 -5.34
C ILE A 80 44.78 -63.42 -5.52
N ARG A 81 46.03 -63.61 -5.08
CA ARG A 81 46.74 -64.88 -5.23
C ARG A 81 46.55 -65.79 -4.01
N ILE A 82 45.87 -66.91 -4.22
CA ILE A 82 45.71 -67.98 -3.23
C ILE A 82 46.70 -69.11 -3.55
N THR A 83 47.41 -69.57 -2.53
CA THR A 83 48.35 -70.70 -2.60
C THR A 83 48.21 -71.56 -1.35
N ASN A 84 48.48 -72.85 -1.44
CA ASN A 84 48.30 -73.78 -0.34
C ASN A 84 48.93 -73.29 0.98
N GLY A 85 48.08 -73.14 2.01
CA GLY A 85 48.45 -72.71 3.35
C GLY A 85 48.54 -71.19 3.56
N ASN A 86 48.23 -70.34 2.56
CA ASN A 86 48.17 -68.90 2.77
C ASN A 86 46.76 -68.42 3.20
N HIS A 87 46.74 -67.38 4.02
CA HIS A 87 45.55 -66.64 4.38
C HIS A 87 45.70 -65.24 3.79
N VAL A 88 44.88 -64.91 2.79
CA VAL A 88 44.78 -63.55 2.26
C VAL A 88 43.60 -62.89 2.98
N VAL A 89 43.91 -61.83 3.71
CA VAL A 89 43.00 -61.06 4.57
C VAL A 89 42.96 -59.60 4.09
N ASP A 90 42.20 -58.75 4.78
CA ASP A 90 42.13 -57.30 4.56
C ASP A 90 41.68 -56.90 3.14
N GLN A 91 40.89 -57.77 2.48
CA GLN A 91 40.26 -57.46 1.20
C GLN A 91 39.01 -56.62 1.43
N ASP A 92 39.24 -55.36 1.80
CA ASP A 92 38.20 -54.49 2.32
C ASP A 92 37.60 -53.57 1.24
N PHE A 93 36.27 -53.42 1.31
CA PHE A 93 35.48 -52.49 0.51
C PHE A 93 35.02 -51.31 1.36
N PHE A 94 34.98 -50.12 0.76
CA PHE A 94 34.52 -48.89 1.41
C PHE A 94 33.37 -48.28 0.64
N ASP A 95 32.23 -48.17 1.33
CA ASP A 95 30.96 -47.68 0.79
C ASP A 95 30.55 -46.38 1.49
N ALA A 96 29.98 -45.44 0.72
CA ALA A 96 29.38 -44.23 1.27
C ALA A 96 27.86 -44.21 1.02
N ARG A 97 27.11 -43.58 1.94
CA ARG A 97 25.67 -43.38 1.76
C ARG A 97 25.37 -42.49 0.55
N ILE A 98 24.35 -42.86 -0.21
CA ILE A 98 23.77 -42.01 -1.25
C ILE A 98 22.80 -41.03 -0.58
N LEU A 99 23.27 -39.80 -0.39
CA LEU A 99 22.52 -38.73 0.27
C LEU A 99 21.90 -37.79 -0.76
N ALA A 100 20.75 -37.23 -0.40
CA ALA A 100 20.08 -36.19 -1.16
C ALA A 100 20.72 -34.81 -0.89
N LYS A 101 20.35 -33.84 -1.72
CA LYS A 101 20.65 -32.43 -1.49
C LYS A 101 19.47 -31.54 -1.85
N ILE A 102 19.41 -30.38 -1.22
CA ILE A 102 18.41 -29.35 -1.50
C ILE A 102 19.16 -28.06 -1.84
N THR A 103 18.79 -27.43 -2.94
CA THR A 103 19.43 -26.21 -3.43
C THR A 103 18.37 -25.19 -3.84
N GLY A 104 18.73 -23.92 -3.90
CA GLY A 104 17.84 -22.91 -4.43
C GLY A 104 18.35 -21.49 -4.22
N HIS A 105 17.51 -20.52 -4.57
CA HIS A 105 17.79 -19.11 -4.41
C HIS A 105 16.72 -18.40 -3.59
N VAL A 106 17.11 -17.30 -2.96
CA VAL A 106 16.19 -16.32 -2.40
C VAL A 106 16.28 -15.03 -3.19
N PHE A 107 15.15 -14.58 -3.74
CA PHE A 107 15.11 -13.50 -4.72
C PHE A 107 13.88 -12.60 -4.54
N GLU A 108 13.92 -11.45 -5.18
CA GLU A 108 12.83 -10.50 -5.26
C GLU A 108 11.88 -10.93 -6.39
N ASP A 109 10.63 -11.22 -6.08
CA ASP A 109 9.63 -11.77 -7.01
C ASP A 109 8.51 -10.75 -7.20
N ILE A 110 8.85 -9.65 -7.89
CA ILE A 110 7.96 -8.48 -8.03
C ILE A 110 6.66 -8.86 -8.72
N ASN A 111 6.76 -9.73 -9.73
CA ASN A 111 5.63 -10.14 -10.55
C ASN A 111 4.92 -11.41 -10.02
N ARG A 112 5.41 -11.99 -8.91
CA ARG A 112 4.84 -13.16 -8.22
C ARG A 112 4.74 -14.40 -9.06
N ASN A 113 5.64 -14.57 -10.03
CA ASN A 113 5.63 -15.74 -10.89
C ASN A 113 6.44 -16.90 -10.31
N GLY A 114 7.14 -16.68 -9.18
CA GLY A 114 7.96 -17.68 -8.50
C GLY A 114 9.21 -18.08 -9.29
N LYS A 115 9.70 -17.22 -10.19
CA LYS A 115 10.89 -17.43 -10.99
C LYS A 115 11.78 -16.20 -10.93
N ILE A 116 13.08 -16.45 -10.94
CA ILE A 116 14.08 -15.38 -11.01
C ILE A 116 14.06 -14.80 -12.43
N ASP A 117 13.63 -13.56 -12.55
CA ASP A 117 13.62 -12.79 -13.79
C ASP A 117 14.82 -11.84 -13.91
N PRO A 118 15.22 -11.46 -15.14
CA PRO A 118 16.33 -10.53 -15.34
C PRO A 118 16.10 -9.18 -14.66
N GLY A 119 17.02 -8.79 -13.77
CA GLY A 119 16.98 -7.51 -13.06
C GLY A 119 16.33 -7.57 -11.68
N GLU A 120 15.74 -8.70 -11.31
CA GLU A 120 15.27 -8.94 -9.95
C GLU A 120 16.45 -8.99 -8.99
N ARG A 121 16.25 -8.36 -7.82
CA ARG A 121 17.24 -8.40 -6.76
C ARG A 121 17.36 -9.82 -6.20
N ILE A 122 18.57 -10.17 -5.82
CA ILE A 122 18.85 -11.42 -5.13
C ILE A 122 19.21 -11.13 -3.66
N TYR A 123 18.74 -11.96 -2.73
CA TYR A 123 18.90 -11.71 -1.30
C TYR A 123 20.00 -12.59 -0.68
N ALA A 124 21.12 -11.96 -0.35
CA ALA A 124 22.21 -12.56 0.40
C ALA A 124 21.98 -12.53 1.92
N GLY A 125 22.54 -13.50 2.66
CA GLY A 125 22.47 -13.57 4.13
C GLY A 125 21.10 -13.97 4.70
N VAL A 126 20.17 -14.42 3.86
CA VAL A 126 18.86 -14.93 4.28
C VAL A 126 19.02 -16.31 4.90
N THR A 127 18.41 -16.56 6.06
CA THR A 127 18.47 -17.86 6.73
C THR A 127 17.36 -18.78 6.23
N VAL A 128 17.76 -19.94 5.71
CA VAL A 128 16.87 -21.06 5.35
C VAL A 128 17.06 -22.18 6.37
N LYS A 129 15.97 -22.73 6.87
CA LYS A 129 15.93 -23.76 7.89
C LYS A 129 15.21 -25.00 7.37
N LEU A 130 15.80 -26.15 7.65
CA LEU A 130 15.20 -27.45 7.38
C LEU A 130 14.62 -28.03 8.67
N SER A 131 13.51 -28.77 8.57
CA SER A 131 12.80 -29.39 9.70
C SER A 131 13.65 -30.30 10.61
N ASN A 132 14.77 -30.84 10.11
CA ASN A 132 15.74 -31.61 10.91
C ASN A 132 16.66 -30.75 11.78
N GLY A 133 16.51 -29.41 11.74
CA GLY A 133 17.29 -28.45 12.51
C GLY A 133 18.50 -27.89 11.78
N MET A 134 18.81 -28.35 10.55
CA MET A 134 19.87 -27.73 9.74
C MET A 134 19.46 -26.32 9.34
N THR A 135 20.43 -25.42 9.31
CA THR A 135 20.27 -24.04 8.86
C THR A 135 21.42 -23.64 7.95
N VAL A 136 21.11 -22.94 6.87
CA VAL A 136 22.09 -22.34 5.96
C VAL A 136 21.72 -20.89 5.69
N THR A 137 22.70 -20.08 5.34
CA THR A 137 22.48 -18.70 4.90
C THR A 137 22.79 -18.57 3.42
N THR A 138 21.98 -17.82 2.70
CA THR A 138 22.23 -17.56 1.28
C THR A 138 23.54 -16.81 1.06
N ASP A 139 24.24 -17.13 -0.03
CA ASP A 139 25.47 -16.46 -0.45
C ASP A 139 25.21 -15.10 -1.13
N GLU A 140 26.25 -14.45 -1.68
CA GLU A 140 26.13 -13.17 -2.38
C GLU A 140 25.23 -13.21 -3.63
N ASN A 141 25.00 -14.41 -4.17
CA ASN A 141 24.09 -14.67 -5.28
C ASN A 141 22.78 -15.29 -4.79
N GLY A 142 22.44 -15.12 -3.52
CA GLY A 142 21.21 -15.59 -2.90
C GLY A 142 21.05 -17.11 -2.91
N TYR A 143 22.09 -17.86 -3.26
CA TYR A 143 22.06 -19.31 -3.37
C TYR A 143 22.22 -19.94 -2.00
N PHE A 144 21.46 -20.99 -1.73
CA PHE A 144 21.63 -21.85 -0.56
C PHE A 144 21.72 -23.32 -0.96
N GLU A 145 22.41 -24.11 -0.12
CA GLU A 145 22.56 -25.54 -0.33
C GLU A 145 22.58 -26.30 1.00
N PHE A 146 21.73 -27.31 1.09
CA PHE A 146 21.78 -28.36 2.10
C PHE A 146 22.40 -29.61 1.46
N LEU A 147 23.57 -30.01 1.94
CA LEU A 147 24.26 -31.24 1.54
C LEU A 147 23.99 -32.37 2.52
N ASP A 148 24.27 -33.59 2.08
CA ASP A 148 24.29 -34.80 2.91
C ASP A 148 22.96 -35.04 3.65
N ILE A 149 21.85 -34.87 2.93
CA ILE A 149 20.50 -35.04 3.46
C ILE A 149 20.08 -36.50 3.35
N GLU A 150 19.80 -37.09 4.50
CA GLU A 150 19.24 -38.44 4.57
C GLU A 150 17.90 -38.52 3.82
N PRO A 151 17.58 -39.64 3.15
CA PRO A 151 16.28 -39.84 2.56
C PRO A 151 15.17 -39.74 3.62
N GLY A 152 14.11 -39.01 3.29
CA GLY A 152 13.04 -38.76 4.26
C GLY A 152 12.14 -37.60 3.89
N ARG A 153 11.20 -37.32 4.79
CA ARG A 153 10.22 -36.25 4.63
C ARG A 153 10.70 -34.98 5.31
N TYR A 154 10.76 -33.88 4.58
CA TYR A 154 11.25 -32.60 5.09
C TYR A 154 10.27 -31.46 4.81
N THR A 155 10.20 -30.52 5.74
CA THR A 155 9.73 -29.14 5.48
C THR A 155 10.88 -28.16 5.53
N LEU A 156 10.81 -27.13 4.68
CA LEU A 156 11.67 -25.95 4.71
C LEU A 156 10.92 -24.78 5.33
N ASP A 157 11.67 -23.86 5.92
CA ASP A 157 11.20 -22.58 6.44
C ASP A 157 12.25 -21.52 6.08
N VAL A 158 11.82 -20.34 5.65
CA VAL A 158 12.70 -19.25 5.23
C VAL A 158 12.30 -17.98 5.96
N ILE A 159 13.26 -17.35 6.64
CA ILE A 159 13.04 -16.07 7.30
C ILE A 159 13.43 -14.99 6.30
N GLY A 160 12.44 -14.42 5.62
CA GLY A 160 12.64 -13.32 4.67
C GLY A 160 13.31 -12.09 5.32
N PRO A 161 13.95 -11.22 4.52
CA PRO A 161 14.39 -9.91 4.98
C PRO A 161 13.25 -9.09 5.63
N ASN A 162 13.60 -8.08 6.42
CA ASN A 162 12.60 -7.13 6.91
C ASN A 162 12.02 -6.33 5.73
N GLY A 163 10.71 -6.06 5.77
CA GLY A 163 10.05 -5.23 4.75
C GLY A 163 9.64 -5.98 3.49
N VAL A 164 9.62 -7.31 3.49
CA VAL A 164 9.13 -8.12 2.36
C VAL A 164 8.12 -9.18 2.80
N LEU A 165 7.23 -9.57 1.88
CA LEU A 165 6.31 -10.70 2.00
C LEU A 165 6.72 -11.83 1.08
N ASN A 166 6.52 -13.08 1.51
CA ASN A 166 6.79 -14.24 0.68
C ASN A 166 5.69 -14.40 -0.38
N THR A 167 6.08 -14.63 -1.62
CA THR A 167 5.19 -14.87 -2.78
C THR A 167 5.18 -16.34 -3.22
N THR A 168 6.07 -17.15 -2.65
CA THR A 168 6.25 -18.59 -2.92
C THR A 168 5.84 -19.43 -1.70
N PRO A 169 5.60 -20.74 -1.86
CA PRO A 169 5.26 -21.61 -0.74
C PRO A 169 6.37 -21.62 0.33
N ILE A 170 6.02 -21.19 1.55
CA ILE A 170 6.93 -21.23 2.71
C ILE A 170 7.19 -22.68 3.16
N GLU A 171 6.17 -23.55 3.09
CA GLU A 171 6.29 -24.96 3.46
C GLU A 171 6.25 -25.85 2.22
N VAL A 172 7.40 -26.43 1.86
CA VAL A 172 7.46 -27.51 0.88
C VAL A 172 7.65 -28.83 1.60
N ASN A 173 6.67 -29.71 1.42
CA ASN A 173 6.67 -31.04 2.00
C ASN A 173 7.06 -32.05 0.92
N THR A 174 8.30 -32.53 0.97
CA THR A 174 8.82 -33.47 -0.03
C THR A 174 9.40 -34.70 0.64
N ASP A 175 9.21 -35.84 -0.02
CA ASP A 175 9.94 -37.06 0.28
C ASP A 175 11.20 -37.06 -0.60
N LEU A 176 12.38 -36.96 0.01
CA LEU A 176 13.65 -37.10 -0.69
C LEU A 176 14.05 -38.57 -0.71
N ALA A 177 14.34 -39.10 -1.90
CA ALA A 177 14.94 -40.39 -2.10
C ALA A 177 16.48 -40.30 -2.15
N GLU A 178 17.13 -41.47 -2.14
CA GLU A 178 18.58 -41.62 -2.27
C GLU A 178 19.08 -40.91 -3.54
N GLY A 179 19.93 -39.90 -3.37
CA GLY A 179 20.59 -39.18 -4.46
C GLY A 179 19.76 -38.06 -5.10
N ASP A 180 18.58 -37.77 -4.55
CA ASP A 180 17.73 -36.70 -5.07
C ASP A 180 18.42 -35.34 -4.97
N THR A 181 18.18 -34.50 -5.98
CA THR A 181 18.45 -33.06 -5.91
C THR A 181 17.12 -32.32 -6.01
N LEU A 182 16.69 -31.72 -4.90
CA LEU A 182 15.56 -30.81 -4.90
C LEU A 182 16.03 -29.40 -5.19
N VAL A 183 15.43 -28.76 -6.20
CA VAL A 183 15.60 -27.32 -6.46
C VAL A 183 14.35 -26.60 -6.02
N ILE A 184 14.48 -25.64 -5.12
CA ILE A 184 13.37 -24.85 -4.58
C ILE A 184 13.82 -23.41 -4.34
N ASP A 185 13.17 -22.47 -5.02
CA ASP A 185 13.47 -21.05 -4.88
C ASP A 185 12.40 -20.36 -4.01
N PHE A 186 12.80 -19.31 -3.29
CA PHE A 186 11.93 -18.51 -2.45
C PHE A 186 11.88 -17.06 -2.94
N GLY A 187 10.71 -16.66 -3.42
CA GLY A 187 10.42 -15.31 -3.90
C GLY A 187 9.86 -14.42 -2.80
N PHE A 188 10.30 -13.17 -2.76
CA PHE A 188 9.81 -12.16 -1.83
C PHE A 188 9.49 -10.86 -2.55
N VAL A 189 8.43 -10.16 -2.15
CA VAL A 189 8.08 -8.85 -2.70
C VAL A 189 8.12 -7.79 -1.59
N PRO A 190 8.65 -6.59 -1.85
CA PRO A 190 8.54 -5.46 -0.94
C PRO A 190 7.09 -5.25 -0.50
N ILE A 191 6.90 -5.00 0.79
CA ILE A 191 5.59 -4.65 1.31
C ILE A 191 5.26 -3.20 1.04
N MET A 192 3.95 -2.95 0.91
CA MET A 192 3.36 -1.65 0.74
C MET A 192 2.51 -1.30 1.96
N SER A 193 2.22 -0.02 2.12
CA SER A 193 1.18 0.45 3.04
C SER A 193 0.33 1.57 2.45
N LEU A 194 -0.86 1.73 3.02
CA LEU A 194 -1.91 2.62 2.56
C LEU A 194 -2.62 3.31 3.74
N GLY A 195 -2.81 4.63 3.64
CA GLY A 195 -3.46 5.48 4.65
C GLY A 195 -3.70 6.92 4.13
N ASN A 196 -4.09 7.89 4.96
CA ASN A 196 -3.91 7.81 6.40
C ASN A 196 -4.96 8.47 7.30
N ARG A 197 -5.83 9.39 6.87
CA ARG A 197 -6.68 10.17 7.79
C ARG A 197 -8.16 10.15 7.49
N VAL A 198 -8.96 10.29 8.56
CA VAL A 198 -10.35 10.72 8.50
C VAL A 198 -10.53 11.96 9.38
N TRP A 199 -11.12 13.04 8.87
CA TRP A 199 -11.27 14.30 9.60
C TRP A 199 -12.65 14.94 9.46
N SER A 200 -12.93 15.90 10.34
CA SER A 200 -14.09 16.77 10.30
C SER A 200 -13.77 18.01 9.48
N ASP A 201 -14.28 18.07 8.25
CA ASP A 201 -14.23 19.25 7.38
C ASP A 201 -15.31 20.24 7.84
N ASN A 202 -14.99 21.01 8.89
CA ASN A 202 -15.91 21.95 9.52
C ASN A 202 -15.53 23.41 9.27
N GLY A 203 -14.51 23.64 8.43
CA GLY A 203 -14.01 24.97 8.08
C GLY A 203 -13.14 25.61 9.17
N GLU A 204 -12.70 24.87 10.19
CA GLU A 204 -11.79 25.41 11.19
C GLU A 204 -10.40 25.64 10.57
N GLY A 205 -10.05 26.90 10.37
CA GLY A 205 -8.77 27.29 9.76
C GLY A 205 -8.81 27.47 8.24
N GLY A 206 -9.94 27.18 7.60
CA GLY A 206 -10.15 27.36 6.17
C GLY A 206 -11.62 27.51 5.81
N PHE A 207 -12.07 26.78 4.78
CA PHE A 207 -13.45 26.87 4.27
C PHE A 207 -14.22 25.62 4.62
N TYR A 208 -15.48 25.79 5.04
CA TYR A 208 -16.37 24.67 5.31
C TYR A 208 -16.62 23.84 4.06
N ASN A 209 -16.52 22.52 4.17
CA ASN A 209 -16.81 21.58 3.08
C ASN A 209 -16.01 21.92 1.81
N ASN A 210 -14.70 22.09 1.98
CA ASN A 210 -13.78 22.38 0.89
C ASN A 210 -12.93 21.17 0.49
N GLY A 211 -13.11 20.03 1.16
CA GLY A 211 -12.48 18.76 0.84
C GLY A 211 -10.98 18.78 1.09
N VAL A 212 -10.50 19.68 1.93
CA VAL A 212 -9.09 19.85 2.28
C VAL A 212 -8.94 19.84 3.80
N PHE A 213 -7.95 19.13 4.33
CA PHE A 213 -7.64 19.20 5.76
C PHE A 213 -6.95 20.53 6.10
N ASP A 214 -7.70 21.41 6.77
CA ASP A 214 -7.22 22.73 7.15
C ASP A 214 -6.64 22.79 8.58
N THR A 215 -5.86 23.84 8.86
CA THR A 215 -5.24 24.01 10.18
C THR A 215 -6.27 24.31 11.26
N GLY A 216 -6.59 23.32 12.09
CA GLY A 216 -7.52 23.45 13.21
C GLY A 216 -8.63 22.41 13.14
N GLU A 217 -8.88 21.86 11.96
CA GLU A 217 -9.77 20.73 11.78
C GLU A 217 -9.30 19.51 12.56
N GLN A 218 -10.26 18.73 13.06
CA GLN A 218 -10.02 17.64 13.99
C GLN A 218 -10.17 16.30 13.29
N GLY A 219 -9.27 15.37 13.59
CA GLY A 219 -9.44 13.98 13.16
C GLY A 219 -10.62 13.29 13.83
N LEU A 220 -11.29 12.41 13.09
CA LEU A 220 -12.46 11.67 13.56
C LEU A 220 -12.05 10.28 14.05
N SER A 221 -12.22 10.04 15.35
CA SER A 221 -11.84 8.79 16.00
C SER A 221 -12.92 7.72 15.91
N GLY A 222 -12.50 6.44 15.87
CA GLY A 222 -13.44 5.32 15.91
C GLY A 222 -14.11 5.01 14.58
N VAL A 223 -13.68 5.63 13.48
CA VAL A 223 -14.20 5.38 12.13
C VAL A 223 -13.67 4.04 11.64
N VAL A 224 -14.57 3.13 11.27
CA VAL A 224 -14.23 1.79 10.78
C VAL A 224 -13.99 1.82 9.27
N LEU A 225 -12.84 1.34 8.80
CA LEU A 225 -12.51 1.24 7.37
C LEU A 225 -12.25 -0.21 6.97
N ASN A 226 -12.70 -0.60 5.78
CA ASN A 226 -12.42 -1.89 5.17
C ASN A 226 -11.46 -1.71 3.99
N LEU A 227 -10.51 -2.63 3.85
CA LEU A 227 -9.69 -2.70 2.64
C LEU A 227 -10.27 -3.73 1.68
N LEU A 228 -10.49 -3.32 0.44
CA LEU A 228 -11.06 -4.12 -0.63
C LEU A 228 -10.08 -4.21 -1.82
N ASN A 229 -10.20 -5.28 -2.60
CA ASN A 229 -9.57 -5.39 -3.92
C ASN A 229 -10.31 -4.46 -4.92
N SER A 230 -9.75 -4.24 -6.10
CA SER A 230 -10.40 -3.43 -7.15
C SER A 230 -11.73 -4.00 -7.67
N ASP A 231 -12.01 -5.29 -7.42
CA ASP A 231 -13.31 -5.93 -7.68
C ASP A 231 -14.32 -5.82 -6.52
N LEU A 232 -13.97 -5.02 -5.49
CA LEU A 232 -14.75 -4.77 -4.27
C LEU A 232 -14.91 -5.99 -3.35
N THR A 233 -14.16 -7.07 -3.57
CA THR A 233 -14.08 -8.16 -2.60
C THR A 233 -13.15 -7.80 -1.44
N PRO A 234 -13.38 -8.29 -0.20
CA PRO A 234 -12.50 -7.98 0.92
C PRO A 234 -11.08 -8.49 0.71
N VAL A 235 -10.09 -7.65 1.03
CA VAL A 235 -8.71 -8.12 1.22
C VAL A 235 -8.67 -8.92 2.51
N LEU A 236 -8.07 -10.11 2.47
CA LEU A 236 -7.99 -11.01 3.63
C LEU A 236 -6.61 -10.95 4.29
N ASP A 237 -6.58 -11.09 5.61
CA ASP A 237 -5.36 -11.31 6.39
C ASP A 237 -4.88 -12.78 6.29
N ALA A 238 -3.78 -13.09 6.97
CA ALA A 238 -3.19 -14.43 6.99
C ALA A 238 -4.12 -15.52 7.58
N ASP A 239 -5.10 -15.12 8.40
CA ASP A 239 -6.11 -16.02 8.98
C ASP A 239 -7.37 -16.12 8.09
N GLY A 240 -7.38 -15.46 6.93
CA GLY A 240 -8.51 -15.44 6.00
C GLY A 240 -9.65 -14.52 6.41
N LYS A 241 -9.42 -13.54 7.29
CA LYS A 241 -10.43 -12.56 7.71
C LYS A 241 -10.29 -11.23 6.95
N PRO A 242 -11.38 -10.50 6.70
CA PRO A 242 -11.32 -9.18 6.10
C PRO A 242 -10.38 -8.23 6.87
N ARG A 243 -9.55 -7.48 6.14
CA ARG A 243 -8.72 -6.42 6.71
C ARG A 243 -9.59 -5.21 7.03
N VAL A 244 -9.70 -4.91 8.32
CA VAL A 244 -10.48 -3.80 8.88
C VAL A 244 -9.59 -2.99 9.80
N MET A 245 -9.67 -1.66 9.69
CA MET A 245 -8.99 -0.72 10.57
C MET A 245 -10.00 0.20 11.26
N THR A 246 -9.57 0.82 12.35
CA THR A 246 -10.34 1.85 13.05
C THR A 246 -9.43 3.03 13.32
N THR A 247 -9.91 4.24 13.04
CA THR A 247 -9.12 5.43 13.25
C THR A 247 -8.79 5.65 14.73
N ASP A 248 -7.58 6.16 14.99
CA ASP A 248 -7.13 6.53 16.33
C ASP A 248 -7.80 7.82 16.85
N SER A 249 -7.34 8.35 18.00
CA SER A 249 -7.89 9.59 18.58
C SER A 249 -7.64 10.86 17.75
N LEU A 250 -6.74 10.79 16.76
CA LEU A 250 -6.34 11.86 15.87
C LEU A 250 -6.84 11.63 14.43
N GLY A 251 -7.68 10.62 14.20
CA GLY A 251 -8.26 10.32 12.90
C GLY A 251 -7.41 9.43 11.99
N TYR A 252 -6.26 8.92 12.44
CA TYR A 252 -5.36 8.18 11.57
C TYR A 252 -5.68 6.67 11.48
N TYR A 253 -5.52 6.09 10.30
CA TYR A 253 -5.58 4.67 9.99
C TYR A 253 -4.40 4.25 9.10
N LEU A 254 -4.05 2.96 9.11
CA LEU A 254 -3.00 2.43 8.24
C LEU A 254 -3.28 0.95 7.92
N PHE A 255 -3.34 0.61 6.64
CA PHE A 255 -3.24 -0.76 6.16
C PHE A 255 -1.78 -1.05 5.79
N ASP A 256 -1.14 -1.97 6.50
CA ASP A 256 0.27 -2.34 6.30
C ASP A 256 0.42 -3.76 5.74
N ASN A 257 1.65 -4.18 5.46
CA ASN A 257 1.95 -5.53 4.95
C ASN A 257 1.08 -5.87 3.74
N LEU A 258 0.92 -4.90 2.83
CA LEU A 258 0.19 -5.08 1.60
C LEU A 258 1.13 -5.54 0.50
N LEU A 259 0.60 -6.32 -0.41
CA LEU A 259 1.27 -6.64 -1.65
C LEU A 259 1.05 -5.49 -2.65
N PRO A 260 1.97 -5.20 -3.60
CA PRO A 260 1.68 -4.28 -4.70
C PRO A 260 0.38 -4.64 -5.44
N GLY A 261 -0.37 -3.68 -5.94
CA GLY A 261 -1.63 -3.97 -6.63
C GLY A 261 -2.68 -2.90 -6.46
N GLU A 262 -3.90 -3.26 -6.84
CA GLU A 262 -5.03 -2.34 -6.87
C GLU A 262 -5.97 -2.56 -5.68
N TYR A 263 -6.27 -1.49 -4.98
CA TYR A 263 -7.05 -1.48 -3.75
C TYR A 263 -8.16 -0.42 -3.78
N VAL A 264 -9.15 -0.60 -2.93
CA VAL A 264 -10.17 0.41 -2.61
C VAL A 264 -10.33 0.44 -1.10
N VAL A 265 -10.33 1.63 -0.51
CA VAL A 265 -10.68 1.81 0.90
C VAL A 265 -12.16 2.15 0.98
N GLN A 266 -12.88 1.45 1.85
CA GLN A 266 -14.28 1.72 2.14
C GLN A 266 -14.40 2.21 3.57
N VAL A 267 -14.91 3.42 3.76
CA VAL A 267 -15.45 3.87 5.05
C VAL A 267 -16.75 3.11 5.29
N ALA A 268 -16.74 2.23 6.29
CA ALA A 268 -17.76 1.19 6.42
C ALA A 268 -19.18 1.76 6.65
N PRO A 269 -20.23 1.09 6.13
CA PRO A 269 -21.62 1.53 6.32
C PRO A 269 -22.05 1.68 7.78
N SER A 270 -21.46 0.87 8.67
CA SER A 270 -21.72 0.92 10.11
C SER A 270 -21.40 2.28 10.75
N ASN A 271 -20.52 3.08 10.15
CA ASN A 271 -20.21 4.41 10.66
C ASN A 271 -21.37 5.38 10.52
N PHE A 272 -22.23 5.21 9.52
CA PHE A 272 -23.32 6.13 9.20
C PHE A 272 -24.66 5.72 9.85
N GLN A 273 -24.71 4.55 10.47
CA GLN A 273 -25.87 4.07 11.21
C GLN A 273 -25.98 4.75 12.58
N ALA A 274 -27.15 4.72 13.20
CA ALA A 274 -27.37 5.32 14.52
C ALA A 274 -26.36 4.80 15.56
N GLY A 275 -25.57 5.72 16.11
CA GLY A 275 -24.51 5.43 17.08
C GLY A 275 -23.13 5.11 16.47
N GLY A 276 -23.00 5.14 15.14
CA GLY A 276 -21.72 5.07 14.43
C GLY A 276 -20.95 6.40 14.50
N ALA A 277 -19.65 6.36 14.16
CA ALA A 277 -18.74 7.49 14.29
C ALA A 277 -19.05 8.66 13.32
N LEU A 278 -19.75 8.38 12.23
CA LEU A 278 -20.09 9.33 11.17
C LEU A 278 -21.62 9.48 11.01
N PHE A 279 -22.37 9.19 12.08
CA PHE A 279 -23.82 9.34 12.06
C PHE A 279 -24.21 10.79 11.74
N ASP A 280 -25.13 10.96 10.79
CA ASP A 280 -25.56 12.26 10.24
C ASP A 280 -24.43 13.09 9.60
N LEU A 281 -23.30 12.48 9.20
CA LEU A 281 -22.27 13.14 8.38
C LEU A 281 -22.34 12.64 6.93
N VAL A 282 -21.85 13.46 6.00
CA VAL A 282 -21.68 13.15 4.58
C VAL A 282 -20.23 13.38 4.16
N SER A 283 -19.80 12.74 3.06
CA SER A 283 -18.46 12.99 2.52
C SER A 283 -18.32 14.46 2.17
N SER A 284 -17.14 15.03 2.42
CA SER A 284 -16.85 16.40 2.03
C SER A 284 -16.71 16.54 0.51
N GLY A 285 -16.72 17.78 0.02
CA GLY A 285 -16.52 18.10 -1.38
C GLY A 285 -15.50 19.22 -1.56
N PRO A 286 -14.85 19.32 -2.73
CA PRO A 286 -15.09 18.52 -3.92
C PRO A 286 -14.44 17.13 -3.82
N THR A 287 -15.13 16.11 -4.33
CA THR A 287 -14.60 14.75 -4.43
C THR A 287 -13.36 14.70 -5.32
N GLU A 288 -12.23 14.22 -4.80
CA GLU A 288 -11.12 13.75 -5.63
C GLU A 288 -11.47 12.38 -6.21
N VAL A 289 -11.62 12.33 -7.53
CA VAL A 289 -12.03 11.09 -8.23
C VAL A 289 -10.87 10.13 -8.46
N ASN A 290 -9.62 10.62 -8.43
CA ASN A 290 -8.43 9.81 -8.66
C ASN A 290 -7.48 9.89 -7.45
N PRO A 291 -7.50 8.89 -6.55
CA PRO A 291 -6.61 8.88 -5.40
C PRO A 291 -5.12 8.76 -5.79
N ASN A 292 -4.80 8.34 -7.02
CA ASN A 292 -3.43 8.25 -7.53
C ASN A 292 -2.89 9.59 -8.10
N SER A 293 -3.60 10.70 -7.85
CA SER A 293 -2.99 12.03 -8.00
C SER A 293 -2.03 12.33 -6.85
N ASP A 294 -2.08 11.50 -5.80
CA ASP A 294 -1.29 11.54 -4.57
C ASP A 294 -1.21 12.96 -3.98
N SER A 295 -2.33 13.69 -4.07
CA SER A 295 -2.49 14.95 -3.37
C SER A 295 -2.80 14.63 -1.92
N ASP A 296 -1.89 14.96 -1.03
CA ASP A 296 -2.10 14.82 0.42
C ASP A 296 -3.17 15.81 0.92
N SER A 297 -3.85 15.45 2.01
CA SER A 297 -4.76 16.29 2.77
C SER A 297 -5.99 16.73 1.97
N ASN A 298 -6.45 15.89 1.03
CA ASN A 298 -7.67 16.09 0.28
C ASN A 298 -8.65 14.91 0.45
N ASP A 299 -9.93 15.15 0.17
CA ASP A 299 -10.95 14.11 0.34
C ASP A 299 -11.00 13.17 -0.87
N ASN A 300 -10.69 11.89 -0.65
CA ASN A 300 -10.82 10.84 -1.65
C ASN A 300 -12.14 10.07 -1.56
N GLY A 301 -13.06 10.48 -0.69
CA GLY A 301 -14.39 9.91 -0.57
C GLY A 301 -15.28 10.22 -1.78
N ILE A 302 -15.70 9.17 -2.49
CA ILE A 302 -16.75 9.25 -3.51
C ILE A 302 -18.09 9.18 -2.79
N ASP A 303 -18.83 10.30 -2.84
CA ASP A 303 -20.13 10.41 -2.17
C ASP A 303 -21.14 9.34 -2.66
N ASP A 304 -21.90 8.78 -1.73
CA ASP A 304 -22.92 7.76 -1.97
C ASP A 304 -24.27 8.26 -1.43
N PRO A 305 -25.38 8.15 -2.18
CA PRO A 305 -26.69 8.61 -1.73
C PRO A 305 -27.29 7.79 -0.56
N ASP A 306 -26.73 6.62 -0.24
CA ASP A 306 -27.15 5.76 0.88
C ASP A 306 -25.94 5.16 1.62
N PRO A 307 -25.13 6.00 2.30
CA PRO A 307 -23.89 5.56 2.93
C PRO A 307 -24.14 4.63 4.13
N GLN A 308 -25.36 4.60 4.67
CA GLN A 308 -25.77 3.68 5.74
C GLN A 308 -25.87 2.22 5.26
N VAL A 309 -26.01 2.03 3.94
CA VAL A 309 -26.07 0.72 3.29
C VAL A 309 -24.74 0.40 2.59
N ASN A 310 -24.21 1.37 1.82
CA ASN A 310 -23.07 1.13 0.94
C ASN A 310 -21.73 1.56 1.52
N GLY A 311 -21.72 2.47 2.51
CA GLY A 311 -20.50 3.17 2.94
C GLY A 311 -20.05 4.20 1.91
N ILE A 312 -18.86 4.74 2.13
CA ILE A 312 -18.17 5.66 1.19
C ILE A 312 -16.90 4.97 0.70
N TYR A 313 -16.60 5.07 -0.59
CA TYR A 313 -15.45 4.42 -1.20
C TYR A 313 -14.45 5.44 -1.72
N SER A 314 -13.17 5.08 -1.70
CA SER A 314 -12.19 5.70 -2.56
C SER A 314 -12.39 5.30 -4.03
N GLY A 315 -11.70 5.99 -4.93
CA GLY A 315 -11.36 5.42 -6.24
C GLY A 315 -10.42 4.21 -6.11
N VAL A 316 -10.05 3.61 -7.25
CA VAL A 316 -9.03 2.54 -7.29
C VAL A 316 -7.66 3.15 -7.03
N ILE A 317 -6.97 2.64 -6.01
CA ILE A 317 -5.63 3.02 -5.57
C ILE A 317 -4.65 1.97 -6.10
N ILE A 318 -3.57 2.42 -6.74
CA ILE A 318 -2.55 1.57 -7.34
C ILE A 318 -1.29 1.68 -6.48
N LEU A 319 -1.00 0.64 -5.69
CA LEU A 319 0.25 0.55 -4.94
C LEU A 319 1.33 -0.09 -5.83
N ALA A 320 2.37 0.68 -6.14
CA ALA A 320 3.50 0.24 -6.95
C ALA A 320 4.84 0.47 -6.25
N ILE A 321 5.74 -0.49 -6.39
CA ILE A 321 7.06 -0.46 -5.75
C ILE A 321 7.84 0.78 -6.20
N GLU A 322 8.41 1.51 -5.23
CA GLU A 322 9.25 2.69 -5.44
C GLU A 322 8.55 3.84 -6.21
N ALA A 323 7.22 3.84 -6.27
CA ALA A 323 6.44 4.78 -7.06
C ALA A 323 5.57 5.72 -6.21
N GLU A 324 5.45 5.48 -4.90
CA GLU A 324 4.63 6.30 -4.02
C GLU A 324 5.32 7.63 -3.70
N VAL A 325 4.50 8.61 -3.26
CA VAL A 325 4.99 9.90 -2.78
C VAL A 325 5.95 9.72 -1.60
N GLN A 326 6.84 10.70 -1.43
CA GLN A 326 7.86 10.69 -0.40
C GLN A 326 7.79 11.97 0.41
N GLY A 327 8.06 11.86 1.71
CA GLY A 327 8.16 12.99 2.62
C GLY A 327 6.81 13.58 3.04
N GLU A 328 5.75 12.78 3.04
CA GLU A 328 4.44 13.13 3.57
C GLU A 328 4.56 13.58 5.05
N PRO A 329 4.11 14.80 5.39
CA PRO A 329 4.35 15.43 6.68
C PRO A 329 3.53 14.83 7.83
N ASP A 330 2.54 14.01 7.52
CA ASP A 330 1.44 13.65 8.40
C ASP A 330 1.42 12.16 8.77
N GLN A 331 2.52 11.71 9.37
CA GLN A 331 2.75 10.29 9.66
C GLN A 331 1.89 9.67 10.77
N GLY A 332 0.84 10.34 11.25
CA GLY A 332 -0.14 9.83 12.22
C GLY A 332 0.39 9.17 13.50
N SER A 333 -0.44 8.35 14.16
CA SER A 333 0.03 7.44 15.24
C SER A 333 0.82 6.24 14.72
N ALA A 334 0.86 6.06 13.40
CA ALA A 334 1.65 5.08 12.70
C ALA A 334 3.14 5.47 12.68
N LYS A 335 3.75 5.49 13.87
CA LYS A 335 5.16 5.10 13.95
C LYS A 335 5.27 3.67 13.44
N GLY A 336 5.68 3.51 12.18
CA GLY A 336 6.15 2.22 11.65
C GLY A 336 5.13 1.41 10.87
N GLY A 337 4.69 1.94 9.73
CA GLY A 337 4.55 1.03 8.59
C GLY A 337 5.89 0.32 8.36
N PHE A 338 5.87 -1.00 8.17
CA PHE A 338 7.09 -1.75 7.86
C PHE A 338 7.61 -1.46 6.43
N ALA A 339 6.79 -0.80 5.60
CA ALA A 339 7.15 -0.40 4.24
C ALA A 339 8.12 0.79 4.24
N ALA A 340 8.92 0.89 3.18
CA ALA A 340 9.67 2.11 2.93
C ALA A 340 8.72 3.28 2.62
N ASP A 341 9.19 4.52 2.82
CA ASP A 341 8.45 5.75 2.48
C ASP A 341 7.91 5.70 1.05
N MET A 342 8.80 5.41 0.09
CA MET A 342 8.48 5.22 -1.33
C MET A 342 7.57 4.02 -1.68
N ASN A 343 7.15 3.25 -0.68
CA ASN A 343 6.20 2.13 -0.78
C ASN A 343 4.96 2.36 0.10
N SER A 344 4.79 3.57 0.64
CA SER A 344 3.69 3.93 1.53
C SER A 344 2.90 5.04 0.88
N ASN A 345 1.66 4.75 0.46
CA ASN A 345 0.75 5.80 0.02
C ASN A 345 0.01 6.34 1.24
N LEU A 346 0.42 7.50 1.73
CA LEU A 346 -0.17 8.14 2.91
C LEU A 346 -1.15 9.26 2.56
N THR A 347 -1.50 9.44 1.30
CA THR A 347 -2.32 10.55 0.81
C THR A 347 -3.80 10.20 0.64
N VAL A 348 -4.21 9.00 1.07
CA VAL A 348 -5.60 8.54 0.96
C VAL A 348 -6.39 8.93 2.20
N ASP A 349 -7.01 10.10 2.14
CA ASP A 349 -7.73 10.68 3.26
C ASP A 349 -9.25 10.81 2.98
N PHE A 350 -10.04 10.93 4.04
CA PHE A 350 -11.49 11.11 3.95
C PHE A 350 -11.99 12.27 4.83
N GLY A 351 -12.60 13.26 4.19
CA GLY A 351 -13.20 14.40 4.87
C GLY A 351 -14.70 14.18 5.06
N PHE A 352 -15.21 14.55 6.23
CA PHE A 352 -16.62 14.46 6.54
C PHE A 352 -17.16 15.74 7.14
N VAL A 353 -18.37 16.08 6.72
CA VAL A 353 -19.03 17.31 7.13
C VAL A 353 -20.45 17.02 7.55
N VAL A 354 -20.99 17.86 8.43
CA VAL A 354 -22.43 17.83 8.70
C VAL A 354 -23.13 18.26 7.41
N PRO A 355 -24.07 17.49 6.85
CA PRO A 355 -24.86 17.99 5.74
C PRO A 355 -25.58 19.23 6.24
N VAL A 356 -25.29 20.37 5.62
CA VAL A 356 -26.04 21.58 5.93
C VAL A 356 -27.46 21.27 5.48
N ASN A 357 -28.34 20.95 6.45
CA ASN A 357 -29.77 21.02 6.25
C ASN A 357 -30.10 22.50 6.09
N GLU A 358 -29.73 23.05 4.96
CA GLU A 358 -30.33 24.25 4.43
C GLU A 358 -31.73 23.78 3.98
N PRO A 359 -32.84 24.09 4.69
CA PRO A 359 -33.92 24.71 3.92
C PRO A 359 -33.23 25.83 3.13
N GLU A 360 -33.68 26.20 1.93
CA GLU A 360 -33.20 27.46 1.33
C GLU A 360 -33.51 28.63 2.29
N ASP A 361 -32.69 28.83 3.33
CA ASP A 361 -32.56 30.05 4.06
C ASP A 361 -31.79 30.91 3.06
N PRO A 362 -32.31 32.08 2.69
CA PRO A 362 -31.73 32.84 1.61
C PRO A 362 -30.27 33.17 1.95
N LYS A 363 -29.32 32.41 1.38
CA LYS A 363 -27.90 32.78 1.17
C LYS A 363 -27.87 33.94 0.18
N LEU A 364 -28.48 35.05 0.57
CA LEU A 364 -28.79 36.19 -0.29
C LEU A 364 -28.75 37.45 0.54
N VAL A 365 -28.03 38.43 0.01
CA VAL A 365 -28.31 39.81 0.33
C VAL A 365 -29.69 40.17 -0.21
N VAL A 366 -30.60 40.55 0.69
CA VAL A 366 -31.90 41.12 0.30
C VAL A 366 -31.72 42.62 0.11
N LEU A 367 -31.55 43.02 -1.14
CA LEU A 367 -31.33 44.41 -1.53
C LEU A 367 -32.66 45.18 -1.57
N GLU A 368 -32.87 46.10 -0.63
CA GLU A 368 -34.06 46.95 -0.58
C GLU A 368 -33.96 48.13 -1.55
N SER A 369 -32.75 48.67 -1.73
CA SER A 369 -32.50 49.77 -2.66
C SER A 369 -31.06 49.75 -3.15
N PHE A 370 -30.83 50.17 -4.39
CA PHE A 370 -29.50 50.43 -4.93
C PHE A 370 -29.59 51.59 -5.92
N THR A 371 -28.85 52.65 -5.64
CA THR A 371 -28.91 53.92 -6.39
C THR A 371 -27.51 54.45 -6.69
N ALA A 372 -27.35 55.06 -7.86
CA ALA A 372 -26.14 55.74 -8.29
C ALA A 372 -26.56 57.10 -8.88
N VAL A 373 -26.25 58.19 -8.15
CA VAL A 373 -26.66 59.54 -8.53
C VAL A 373 -25.41 60.39 -8.68
N GLN A 374 -25.28 61.08 -9.80
CA GLN A 374 -24.22 62.07 -9.96
C GLN A 374 -24.34 63.12 -8.84
N GLN A 375 -23.22 63.52 -8.26
CA GLN A 375 -23.11 64.68 -7.37
C GLN A 375 -21.88 65.49 -7.74
N GLY A 376 -22.07 66.60 -8.46
CA GLY A 376 -20.96 67.36 -9.07
C GLY A 376 -19.99 66.48 -9.88
N ASN A 377 -18.72 66.45 -9.47
CA ASN A 377 -17.64 65.63 -10.06
C ASN A 377 -17.49 64.26 -9.39
N SER A 378 -18.60 63.66 -8.97
CA SER A 378 -18.63 62.35 -8.35
C SER A 378 -19.95 61.63 -8.61
N ILE A 379 -19.98 60.34 -8.33
CA ILE A 379 -21.18 59.51 -8.34
C ILE A 379 -21.34 58.97 -6.93
N ALA A 380 -22.41 59.37 -6.26
CA ALA A 380 -22.81 58.82 -4.97
C ALA A 380 -23.53 57.50 -5.21
N VAL A 381 -22.94 56.41 -4.73
CA VAL A 381 -23.54 55.08 -4.77
C VAL A 381 -24.02 54.73 -3.38
N SER A 382 -25.27 54.30 -3.26
CA SER A 382 -25.89 53.95 -1.98
C SER A 382 -26.78 52.74 -2.14
N TRP A 383 -26.76 51.86 -1.14
CA TRP A 383 -27.64 50.71 -1.09
C TRP A 383 -28.09 50.40 0.33
N VAL A 384 -29.22 49.72 0.43
CA VAL A 384 -29.81 49.24 1.69
C VAL A 384 -30.10 47.77 1.54
N THR A 385 -29.68 46.99 2.52
CA THR A 385 -29.96 45.57 2.64
C THR A 385 -30.86 45.35 3.86
N SER A 386 -31.79 44.40 3.77
CA SER A 386 -32.59 43.94 4.92
C SER A 386 -32.12 42.61 5.49
N ALA A 387 -31.24 41.91 4.77
CA ALA A 387 -30.54 40.72 5.24
C ALA A 387 -29.18 40.61 4.55
N GLU A 388 -28.18 40.12 5.27
CA GLU A 388 -26.83 39.79 4.81
C GLU A 388 -26.42 38.50 5.51
N ILE A 389 -26.65 37.38 4.86
CA ILE A 389 -26.34 36.05 5.37
C ILE A 389 -25.15 35.53 4.58
N ASP A 390 -24.14 35.05 5.29
CA ASP A 390 -22.88 34.59 4.72
C ASP A 390 -22.19 35.61 3.80
N THR A 391 -22.38 36.90 4.06
CA THR A 391 -21.77 37.99 3.31
C THR A 391 -20.50 38.49 4.02
N LEU A 392 -19.34 38.42 3.36
CA LEU A 392 -18.10 39.05 3.82
C LEU A 392 -18.15 40.57 3.60
N GLY A 393 -18.73 40.99 2.47
CA GLY A 393 -18.93 42.40 2.16
C GLY A 393 -19.16 42.64 0.67
N PHE A 394 -18.91 43.87 0.24
CA PHE A 394 -19.28 44.33 -1.09
C PHE A 394 -18.15 45.05 -1.82
N HIS A 395 -18.20 44.97 -3.15
CA HIS A 395 -17.43 45.78 -4.07
C HIS A 395 -18.32 46.49 -5.08
N ILE A 396 -17.87 47.65 -5.56
CA ILE A 396 -18.55 48.40 -6.62
C ILE A 396 -17.78 48.26 -7.92
N TYR A 397 -18.50 47.97 -9.00
CA TYR A 397 -17.94 47.88 -10.35
C TYR A 397 -18.63 48.87 -11.28
N ARG A 398 -17.91 49.31 -12.32
CA ARG A 398 -18.40 50.19 -13.38
C ARG A 398 -18.32 49.50 -14.73
N GLY A 399 -19.45 49.34 -15.40
CA GLY A 399 -19.54 48.90 -16.79
C GLY A 399 -19.93 50.05 -17.73
N LEU A 400 -19.71 49.84 -19.03
CA LEU A 400 -20.13 50.74 -20.11
C LEU A 400 -21.36 50.22 -20.88
N GLY A 401 -22.03 49.20 -20.33
CA GLY A 401 -23.20 48.56 -20.87
C GLY A 401 -23.97 47.81 -19.79
N GLU A 402 -25.07 47.18 -20.19
CA GLU A 402 -25.98 46.47 -19.27
C GLU A 402 -25.49 45.07 -18.87
N THR A 403 -24.33 44.63 -19.36
CA THR A 403 -23.71 43.35 -19.02
C THR A 403 -22.51 43.55 -18.09
N PHE A 404 -22.22 42.52 -17.28
CA PHE A 404 -21.10 42.56 -16.33
C PHE A 404 -19.73 42.31 -16.99
N GLU A 405 -19.69 41.79 -18.22
CA GLU A 405 -18.49 41.29 -18.90
C GLU A 405 -17.33 42.31 -18.97
N ASP A 406 -17.65 43.60 -19.16
CA ASP A 406 -16.67 44.69 -19.23
C ASP A 406 -16.61 45.53 -17.94
N ALA A 407 -17.22 45.07 -16.84
CA ALA A 407 -17.29 45.82 -15.61
C ALA A 407 -15.94 45.84 -14.88
N VAL A 408 -15.46 47.04 -14.53
CA VAL A 408 -14.19 47.24 -13.82
C VAL A 408 -14.45 47.55 -12.35
N GLN A 409 -13.77 46.84 -11.45
CA GLN A 409 -13.85 47.08 -10.01
C GLN A 409 -13.30 48.47 -9.65
N LEU A 410 -14.05 49.23 -8.85
CA LEU A 410 -13.68 50.58 -8.42
C LEU A 410 -13.23 50.62 -6.96
N THR A 411 -13.83 49.82 -6.10
CA THR A 411 -13.45 49.73 -4.69
C THR A 411 -12.21 48.86 -4.52
N THR A 412 -11.14 49.42 -3.96
CA THR A 412 -9.87 48.71 -3.71
C THR A 412 -9.85 47.91 -2.41
N SER A 413 -10.82 48.14 -1.52
CA SER A 413 -11.02 47.40 -0.28
C SER A 413 -12.46 46.94 -0.19
N THR A 414 -12.68 45.80 0.47
CA THR A 414 -14.01 45.24 0.68
C THR A 414 -14.80 46.12 1.64
N ILE A 415 -16.00 46.51 1.24
CA ILE A 415 -16.94 47.22 2.09
C ILE A 415 -17.60 46.17 2.97
N THR A 416 -17.10 46.00 4.19
CA THR A 416 -17.50 44.93 5.11
C THR A 416 -19.00 44.94 5.38
N ALA A 417 -19.60 43.74 5.34
CA ALA A 417 -20.99 43.53 5.71
C ALA A 417 -21.26 43.96 7.18
N LYS A 418 -22.49 44.37 7.44
CA LYS A 418 -22.99 44.75 8.77
C LYS A 418 -23.69 43.59 9.47
N GLY A 419 -23.93 42.49 8.75
CA GLY A 419 -24.38 41.22 9.29
C GLY A 419 -25.90 40.99 9.13
N PRO A 420 -26.46 39.97 9.79
CA PRO A 420 -27.75 39.38 9.43
C PRO A 420 -28.97 40.30 9.41
N GLN A 421 -28.92 41.46 10.05
CA GLN A 421 -30.01 42.45 10.07
C GLN A 421 -29.94 43.43 8.88
N GLY A 422 -28.96 43.26 7.99
CA GLY A 422 -28.68 44.20 6.91
C GLY A 422 -28.19 45.56 7.39
N GLY A 423 -28.14 46.51 6.47
CA GLY A 423 -27.76 47.87 6.78
C GLY A 423 -27.74 48.80 5.58
N SER A 424 -27.50 50.09 5.86
CA SER A 424 -27.36 51.11 4.83
C SER A 424 -25.88 51.40 4.55
N TYR A 425 -25.54 51.50 3.28
CA TYR A 425 -24.18 51.73 2.81
C TYR A 425 -24.12 52.91 1.85
N GLY A 426 -22.95 53.51 1.74
CA GLY A 426 -22.68 54.55 0.77
C GLY A 426 -21.19 54.65 0.46
N THR A 427 -20.88 54.91 -0.79
CA THR A 427 -19.53 55.26 -1.24
C THR A 427 -19.62 56.32 -2.35
N VAL A 428 -18.51 57.00 -2.59
CA VAL A 428 -18.41 58.05 -3.61
C VAL A 428 -17.33 57.65 -4.60
N ILE A 429 -17.70 57.65 -5.88
CA ILE A 429 -16.79 57.36 -6.98
C ILE A 429 -16.46 58.67 -7.68
N PRO A 430 -15.18 59.00 -7.94
CA PRO A 430 -14.83 60.16 -8.74
C PRO A 430 -15.44 60.09 -10.14
N TYR A 431 -15.94 61.22 -10.65
CA TYR A 431 -16.45 61.34 -12.00
C TYR A 431 -15.98 62.65 -12.61
N ASP A 432 -15.32 62.58 -13.76
CA ASP A 432 -14.86 63.75 -14.48
C ASP A 432 -15.50 63.77 -15.88
N PRO A 433 -16.45 64.71 -16.14
CA PRO A 433 -17.17 64.76 -17.40
C PRO A 433 -16.29 65.08 -18.62
N GLU A 434 -15.04 65.52 -18.42
CA GLU A 434 -14.10 65.77 -19.52
C GLU A 434 -13.37 64.50 -20.00
N VAL A 435 -13.27 63.47 -19.15
CA VAL A 435 -12.49 62.24 -19.44
C VAL A 435 -13.29 60.95 -19.30
N ASP A 436 -14.32 60.93 -18.46
CA ASP A 436 -15.21 59.78 -18.29
C ASP A 436 -16.31 59.78 -19.36
N PRO A 437 -16.87 58.61 -19.68
CA PRO A 437 -18.03 58.50 -20.57
C PRO A 437 -19.22 59.34 -20.09
N ALA A 438 -20.16 59.59 -21.01
CA ALA A 438 -21.41 60.25 -20.64
C ALA A 438 -22.12 59.42 -19.56
N LEU A 439 -22.74 60.06 -18.57
CA LEU A 439 -23.46 59.37 -17.49
C LEU A 439 -24.50 58.36 -18.00
N ALA A 440 -25.08 58.67 -19.17
CA ALA A 440 -25.99 57.81 -19.91
C ALA A 440 -25.38 56.43 -20.25
N ASP A 441 -24.07 56.30 -20.32
CA ASP A 441 -23.37 55.08 -20.70
C ASP A 441 -22.69 54.42 -19.49
N ILE A 442 -22.83 55.00 -18.28
CA ILE A 442 -22.21 54.46 -17.06
C ILE A 442 -23.24 53.62 -16.30
N TYR A 443 -22.87 52.36 -16.08
CA TYR A 443 -23.63 51.39 -15.30
C TYR A 443 -22.83 50.97 -14.07
N ILE A 444 -23.48 50.93 -12.91
CA ILE A 444 -22.89 50.54 -11.64
C ILE A 444 -23.45 49.18 -11.21
N TRP A 445 -22.55 48.31 -10.79
CA TRP A 445 -22.85 47.00 -10.22
C TRP A 445 -22.39 46.96 -8.78
N LEU A 446 -23.19 46.31 -7.94
CA LEU A 446 -22.82 45.92 -6.58
C LEU A 446 -22.50 44.43 -6.61
N VAL A 447 -21.29 44.06 -6.23
CA VAL A 447 -20.85 42.67 -6.17
C VAL A 447 -20.67 42.29 -4.71
N GLU A 448 -21.48 41.34 -4.25
CA GLU A 448 -21.33 40.70 -2.96
C GLU A 448 -20.17 39.69 -3.03
N ILE A 449 -19.40 39.62 -1.95
CA ILE A 449 -18.47 38.52 -1.69
C ILE A 449 -19.05 37.73 -0.51
N GLU A 450 -19.40 36.48 -0.74
CA GLU A 450 -19.80 35.55 0.30
C GLU A 450 -18.59 35.17 1.16
N VAL A 451 -18.83 34.71 2.40
CA VAL A 451 -17.80 34.16 3.30
C VAL A 451 -17.12 32.95 2.66
N GLU A 452 -17.86 32.18 1.84
CA GLU A 452 -17.39 31.03 1.05
C GLU A 452 -16.66 31.43 -0.26
N GLY A 453 -16.41 32.73 -0.50
CA GLY A 453 -15.67 33.23 -1.65
C GLY A 453 -16.45 33.31 -2.97
N LYS A 454 -17.68 32.79 -3.00
CA LYS A 454 -18.62 32.99 -4.11
C LYS A 454 -19.01 34.47 -4.22
N VAL A 455 -19.31 34.91 -5.45
CA VAL A 455 -19.70 36.29 -5.73
C VAL A 455 -21.09 36.36 -6.33
N ASN A 456 -21.92 37.27 -5.82
CA ASN A 456 -23.24 37.57 -6.38
C ASN A 456 -23.26 38.99 -6.94
N GLN A 457 -23.94 39.18 -8.06
CA GLN A 457 -23.98 40.46 -8.78
C GLN A 457 -25.38 41.07 -8.69
N TYR A 458 -25.44 42.33 -8.30
CA TYR A 458 -26.67 43.11 -8.19
C TYR A 458 -26.59 44.33 -9.10
N GLY A 459 -27.62 44.50 -9.95
CA GLY A 459 -27.68 45.54 -10.96
C GLY A 459 -27.76 45.00 -12.39
N PRO A 460 -27.29 45.76 -13.40
CA PRO A 460 -26.70 47.07 -13.24
C PRO A 460 -27.76 48.11 -12.90
N ILE A 461 -27.34 49.21 -12.28
CA ILE A 461 -28.12 50.44 -12.26
C ILE A 461 -27.41 51.48 -13.12
N ARG A 462 -28.20 52.23 -13.89
CA ARG A 462 -27.69 53.34 -14.68
C ARG A 462 -27.49 54.56 -13.77
N VAL A 463 -26.40 55.29 -13.95
CA VAL A 463 -26.18 56.53 -13.20
C VAL A 463 -27.20 57.57 -13.62
N THR A 464 -27.94 58.11 -12.64
CA THR A 464 -28.87 59.22 -12.88
C THR A 464 -28.18 60.57 -12.61
N PRO A 465 -28.40 61.60 -13.44
CA PRO A 465 -27.92 62.94 -13.13
C PRO A 465 -28.58 63.49 -11.87
N GLU A 466 -27.98 64.50 -11.23
CA GLU A 466 -28.63 65.20 -10.12
C GLU A 466 -30.06 65.64 -10.53
N PRO A 467 -31.09 65.37 -9.69
CA PRO A 467 -32.41 65.88 -9.97
C PRO A 467 -32.35 67.41 -9.99
N VAL A 468 -32.74 67.99 -11.12
CA VAL A 468 -32.82 69.45 -11.28
C VAL A 468 -33.92 69.94 -10.35
N THR A 469 -33.56 70.47 -9.17
CA THR A 469 -34.53 71.13 -8.30
C THR A 469 -34.93 72.45 -8.94
N ASN A 470 -35.96 72.43 -9.78
CA ASN A 470 -36.71 73.64 -10.08
C ASN A 470 -37.52 73.99 -8.82
N ALA A 471 -37.29 75.17 -8.26
CA ALA A 471 -37.81 75.59 -6.95
C ALA A 471 -39.34 75.82 -6.87
N ASP A 472 -40.16 75.26 -7.77
CA ASP A 472 -41.57 75.68 -7.96
C ASP A 472 -42.63 74.56 -8.06
N GLU A 473 -42.36 73.31 -7.68
CA GLU A 473 -43.44 72.29 -7.60
C GLU A 473 -43.77 71.90 -6.15
N GLN A 474 -44.95 72.34 -5.71
CA GLN A 474 -45.58 71.95 -4.44
C GLN A 474 -45.92 70.45 -4.46
N PHE A 475 -45.27 69.67 -3.60
CA PHE A 475 -45.64 68.28 -3.32
C PHE A 475 -47.00 68.20 -2.61
N HIS A 476 -47.96 67.51 -3.21
CA HIS A 476 -49.15 67.04 -2.51
C HIS A 476 -48.81 65.75 -1.76
N PHE A 477 -48.76 65.81 -0.43
CA PHE A 477 -48.65 64.61 0.41
C PHE A 477 -50.02 63.94 0.52
N MET A 478 -50.14 62.71 0.00
CA MET A 478 -51.22 61.79 0.35
C MET A 478 -50.68 60.80 1.38
N LEU A 479 -51.08 60.95 2.64
CA LEU A 479 -50.80 59.96 3.69
C LEU A 479 -51.82 58.81 3.58
N PRO A 480 -51.39 57.53 3.57
CA PRO A 480 -52.31 56.41 3.73
C PRO A 480 -52.79 56.32 5.18
N VAL A 481 -54.12 56.23 5.35
CA VAL A 481 -54.77 55.95 6.63
C VAL A 481 -54.51 54.48 7.01
N VAL A 482 -53.91 54.25 8.18
CA VAL A 482 -53.88 52.93 8.83
C VAL A 482 -54.95 52.93 9.92
N ILE A 483 -55.99 52.10 9.76
CA ILE A 483 -56.95 51.80 10.82
C ILE A 483 -56.40 50.60 11.60
N ARG A 484 -56.19 50.78 12.91
CA ARG A 484 -56.27 49.73 13.92
C ARG A 484 -57.26 50.15 14.99
#